data_AF-A0A5I2CYE4-F1
#
_entry.id   AF-A0A5I2CYE4-F1
#
_cell.length_a   1.000
_cell.length_b   1.000
_cell.length_c   1.000
_cell.angle_alpha   90.00
_cell.angle_beta   90.00
_cell.angle_gamma   90.00
#
_symmetry.space_group_name_H-M   'P 1'
#
loop_
_entity.id
_entity.type
_entity.pdbx_description
1 polymer ?
#
loop_
_entity_poly.entity_id
_entity_poly.type
_entity_poly.pdbx_seq_one_letter_code
_entity_poly.pdbx_strand_id
1 'polypeptide(L)'
;MRNYPQPGERWQHERGWTVTIIRLIEASPSVALVNPEFSCEVLIRHDSDNQLSSCPLAWFEQRYTHLFDAPLFKPSPAPKGGSGSLTLHPSVVFTRWRERSIRRSAEPDDSHYSKFL
;
A
#
# COMPACT_ATOMS: atom_id res chain seq x y z
N MET A 1 -15.37 -5.11 -22.57
CA MET A 1 -14.51 -4.37 -21.62
C MET A 1 -13.76 -5.41 -20.82
N ARG A 2 -12.43 -5.33 -20.75
CA ARG A 2 -11.63 -6.27 -19.96
C ARG A 2 -11.73 -5.83 -18.50
N ASN A 3 -12.28 -6.68 -17.63
CA ASN A 3 -12.35 -6.38 -16.20
C ASN A 3 -10.98 -6.68 -15.59
N TYR A 4 -10.18 -5.65 -15.41
CA TYR A 4 -8.91 -5.77 -14.70
C TYR A 4 -9.14 -5.95 -13.20
N PRO A 5 -8.26 -6.69 -12.50
CA PRO A 5 -8.36 -6.87 -11.06
C PRO A 5 -8.30 -5.53 -10.35
N GLN A 6 -9.24 -5.30 -9.44
CA GLN A 6 -9.38 -4.03 -8.71
C GLN A 6 -8.66 -4.08 -7.36
N PRO A 7 -8.10 -2.94 -6.90
CA PRO A 7 -7.57 -2.80 -5.55
C PRO A 7 -8.56 -3.28 -4.48
N GLY A 8 -8.08 -4.13 -3.57
CA GLY A 8 -8.85 -4.68 -2.47
C GLY A 8 -9.54 -6.02 -2.76
N GLU A 9 -9.64 -6.44 -4.02
CA GLU A 9 -10.15 -7.78 -4.36
C GLU A 9 -9.26 -8.87 -3.77
N ARG A 10 -9.87 -10.02 -3.44
CA ARG A 10 -9.16 -11.23 -3.03
C ARG A 10 -9.22 -12.29 -4.11
N TRP A 11 -8.06 -12.89 -4.34
CA TRP A 11 -7.84 -13.89 -5.38
C TRP A 11 -7.11 -15.10 -4.78
N GLN A 12 -7.34 -16.28 -5.36
CA GLN A 12 -6.69 -17.54 -4.95
C GLN A 12 -5.84 -18.09 -6.08
N HIS A 13 -4.59 -18.42 -5.77
CA HIS A 13 -3.71 -19.12 -6.69
C HIS A 13 -4.14 -20.59 -6.85
N GLU A 14 -3.86 -21.19 -8.00
CA GLU A 14 -4.09 -22.63 -8.27
C GLU A 14 -3.52 -23.59 -7.22
N ARG A 15 -2.49 -23.17 -6.47
CA ARG A 15 -1.85 -23.95 -5.38
C ARG A 15 -2.47 -23.68 -3.99
N GLY A 16 -3.56 -22.93 -3.93
CA GLY A 16 -4.40 -22.77 -2.74
C GLY A 16 -4.15 -21.54 -1.88
N TRP A 17 -3.04 -20.81 -2.05
CA TRP A 17 -2.79 -19.58 -1.29
C TRP A 17 -3.62 -18.40 -1.81
N THR A 18 -3.93 -17.45 -0.92
CA THR A 18 -4.75 -16.27 -1.23
C THR A 18 -3.95 -14.98 -1.17
N VAL A 19 -4.33 -14.06 -2.04
CA VAL A 19 -3.70 -12.75 -2.17
C VAL A 19 -4.76 -11.67 -2.26
N THR A 20 -4.40 -10.48 -1.80
CA THR A 20 -5.19 -9.25 -1.96
C THR A 20 -4.54 -8.35 -3.01
N ILE A 21 -5.33 -7.84 -3.94
CA ILE A 21 -4.85 -6.87 -4.94
C ILE A 21 -4.57 -5.54 -4.26
N ILE A 22 -3.39 -4.98 -4.48
CA ILE A 22 -3.04 -3.64 -3.99
C ILE A 22 -3.29 -2.59 -5.07
N ARG A 23 -2.76 -2.81 -6.28
CA ARG A 23 -2.97 -1.95 -7.45
C ARG A 23 -2.40 -2.61 -8.71
N LEU A 24 -2.78 -2.05 -9.86
CA LEU A 24 -2.09 -2.26 -11.13
C LEU A 24 -0.96 -1.25 -11.29
N ILE A 25 0.11 -1.68 -11.94
CA ILE A 25 1.26 -0.85 -12.30
C ILE A 25 1.44 -0.96 -13.81
N GLU A 26 1.25 0.15 -14.50
CA GLU A 26 1.52 0.24 -15.94
C GLU A 26 2.99 0.60 -16.14
N ALA A 27 3.65 -0.14 -17.03
CA ALA A 27 5.01 0.15 -17.46
C ALA A 27 5.04 1.39 -18.36
N SER A 28 6.22 1.98 -18.54
CA SER A 28 6.38 3.06 -19.49
C SER A 28 6.12 2.57 -20.93
N PRO A 29 5.65 3.45 -21.84
CA PRO A 29 5.33 3.06 -23.21
C PRO A 29 6.50 2.41 -23.96
N SER A 30 7.74 2.85 -23.70
CA SER A 30 8.94 2.28 -24.31
C SER A 30 9.20 0.84 -23.85
N VAL A 31 8.95 0.53 -22.58
CA VAL A 31 9.07 -0.83 -22.03
C VAL A 31 7.97 -1.73 -22.59
N ALA A 32 6.73 -1.23 -22.64
CA ALA A 32 5.60 -1.96 -23.20
C ALA A 32 5.79 -2.31 -24.69
N LEU A 33 6.51 -1.47 -25.45
CA LEU A 33 6.78 -1.70 -26.87
C LEU A 33 7.80 -2.82 -27.11
N VAL A 34 8.77 -2.98 -26.20
CA VAL A 34 9.79 -4.04 -26.28
C VAL A 34 9.31 -5.34 -25.64
N ASN A 35 8.56 -5.25 -24.53
CA ASN A 35 8.08 -6.39 -23.75
C ASN A 35 6.59 -6.23 -23.41
N PRO A 36 5.68 -6.52 -24.36
CA PRO A 36 4.25 -6.30 -24.16
C PRO A 36 3.65 -7.13 -23.02
N GLU A 37 4.23 -8.30 -22.71
CA GLU A 37 3.79 -9.16 -21.60
C GLU A 37 3.97 -8.49 -20.22
N PHE A 38 4.94 -7.58 -20.09
CA PHE A 38 5.25 -6.83 -18.87
C PHE A 38 4.72 -5.38 -18.94
N SER A 39 3.83 -5.09 -19.88
CA SER A 39 3.22 -3.75 -20.00
C SER A 39 2.37 -3.39 -18.77
N CYS A 40 1.78 -4.38 -18.10
CA CYS A 40 1.01 -4.22 -16.88
C CYS A 40 1.38 -5.29 -15.86
N GLU A 41 1.66 -4.87 -14.64
CA GLU A 41 1.88 -5.74 -13.49
C GLU A 41 0.80 -5.56 -12.43
N VAL A 42 0.51 -6.65 -11.72
CA VAL A 42 -0.37 -6.65 -10.56
C VAL A 42 0.50 -6.67 -9.31
N LEU A 43 0.36 -5.65 -8.47
CA LEU A 43 0.96 -5.65 -7.13
C LEU A 43 -0.01 -6.36 -6.18
N ILE A 44 0.47 -7.44 -5.58
CA ILE A 44 -0.31 -8.29 -4.69
C ILE A 44 0.30 -8.35 -3.29
N ARG A 45 -0.55 -8.54 -2.28
CA ARG A 45 -0.15 -8.86 -0.91
C ARG A 45 -0.60 -10.29 -0.58
N HIS A 46 0.33 -11.10 -0.11
CA HIS A 46 0.05 -12.46 0.38
C HIS A 46 -0.65 -12.39 1.72
N ASP A 47 -1.76 -13.11 1.86
CA ASP A 47 -2.56 -13.07 3.10
C ASP A 47 -1.87 -13.81 4.26
N SER A 48 -0.95 -14.73 3.96
CA SER A 48 -0.25 -15.55 4.95
C SER A 48 0.79 -14.78 5.77
N ASP A 49 1.53 -13.88 5.13
CA ASP A 49 2.69 -13.21 5.72
C ASP A 49 2.72 -11.70 5.46
N ASN A 50 1.70 -11.16 4.78
CA ASN A 50 1.61 -9.79 4.33
C ASN A 50 2.76 -9.33 3.43
N GLN A 51 3.52 -10.25 2.83
CA GLN A 51 4.57 -9.87 1.88
C GLN A 51 3.97 -9.34 0.58
N LEU A 52 4.67 -8.38 -0.02
CA LEU A 52 4.31 -7.80 -1.30
C LEU A 52 5.13 -8.44 -2.41
N SER A 53 4.47 -8.74 -3.52
CA SER A 53 5.13 -9.17 -4.75
C SER A 53 4.41 -8.59 -5.96
N SER A 54 5.12 -8.42 -7.08
CA SER A 54 4.52 -8.05 -8.36
C SER A 54 4.64 -9.20 -9.35
N CYS A 55 3.70 -9.27 -10.28
CA CYS A 55 3.74 -10.24 -11.37
C CYS A 55 3.03 -9.69 -12.61
N PRO A 56 3.35 -10.20 -13.81
CA PRO A 56 2.68 -9.78 -15.04
C PRO A 56 1.19 -10.08 -14.97
N LEU A 57 0.37 -9.13 -15.43
CA LEU A 57 -1.09 -9.28 -15.43
C LEU A 57 -1.56 -10.52 -16.18
N ALA A 58 -0.96 -10.82 -17.34
CA ALA A 58 -1.32 -12.00 -18.12
C ALA A 58 -1.07 -13.31 -17.35
N TRP A 59 0.03 -13.39 -16.61
CA TRP A 59 0.35 -14.55 -15.78
C TRP A 59 -0.60 -14.65 -14.58
N PHE A 60 -0.93 -13.50 -13.97
CA PHE A 60 -1.88 -13.43 -12.87
C PHE A 60 -3.27 -13.95 -13.27
N GLU A 61 -3.82 -13.48 -14.39
CA GLU A 61 -5.12 -13.91 -14.93
C GLU A 61 -5.18 -15.42 -15.23
N GLN A 62 -4.04 -16.05 -15.53
CA GLN A 62 -3.97 -17.49 -15.80
C GLN A 62 -3.93 -18.36 -14.54
N ARG A 63 -3.29 -17.86 -13.47
CA ARG A 63 -2.96 -18.68 -12.28
C ARG A 63 -3.85 -18.41 -11.09
N TYR A 64 -4.54 -17.28 -11.09
CA TYR A 64 -5.39 -16.86 -9.99
C TYR A 64 -6.86 -16.88 -10.40
N THR A 65 -7.70 -17.30 -9.46
CA THR A 65 -9.16 -17.25 -9.58
C THR A 65 -9.71 -16.21 -8.61
N HIS A 66 -10.64 -15.39 -9.07
CA HIS A 66 -11.30 -14.38 -8.25
C HIS A 66 -12.12 -15.05 -7.14
N LEU A 67 -11.99 -14.56 -5.89
CA LEU A 67 -12.78 -15.06 -4.75
C LEU A 67 -13.80 -14.03 -4.26
N PHE A 68 -13.33 -12.82 -3.92
CA PHE A 68 -14.16 -11.80 -3.31
C PHE A 68 -13.85 -10.42 -3.89
N ASP A 69 -14.91 -9.66 -4.12
CA ASP A 69 -14.82 -8.26 -4.52
C ASP A 69 -14.12 -7.43 -3.44
N ALA A 70 -13.57 -6.29 -3.84
CA ALA A 70 -13.01 -5.34 -2.90
C ALA A 70 -14.04 -4.97 -1.82
N PRO A 71 -13.67 -4.96 -0.52
CA PRO A 71 -14.59 -4.58 0.52
C PRO A 71 -15.14 -3.19 0.23
N LEU A 72 -16.46 -3.09 0.07
CA LEU A 72 -17.15 -1.83 -0.13
C LEU A 72 -16.92 -0.98 1.12
N PHE A 73 -15.92 -0.10 1.07
CA PHE A 73 -15.85 1.02 1.99
C PHE A 73 -17.07 1.89 1.71
N LYS A 74 -18.16 1.63 2.42
CA LYS A 74 -19.22 2.63 2.56
C LYS A 74 -18.52 3.83 3.20
N PRO A 75 -18.39 4.98 2.52
CA PRO A 75 -17.90 6.17 3.18
C PRO A 75 -18.85 6.39 4.37
N SER A 76 -18.32 6.23 5.59
CA SER A 76 -19.04 6.69 6.77
C SER A 76 -19.38 8.15 6.51
N PRO A 77 -20.63 8.60 6.75
CA PRO A 77 -21.00 9.98 6.50
C PRO A 77 -19.95 10.87 7.16
N ALA A 78 -19.31 11.72 6.35
CA ALA A 78 -18.29 12.63 6.83
C ALA A 78 -18.88 13.38 8.03
N PRO A 79 -18.23 13.35 9.21
CA PRO A 79 -18.68 14.19 10.31
C PRO A 79 -18.71 15.62 9.78
N LYS A 80 -19.87 16.27 9.89
CA LYS A 80 -20.05 17.66 9.50
C LYS A 80 -19.13 18.52 10.36
N GLY A 81 -17.96 18.85 9.83
CA GLY A 81 -17.12 19.92 10.32
C GLY A 81 -16.12 19.53 11.42
N GLY A 82 -14.93 20.11 11.28
CA GLY A 82 -14.02 20.33 12.39
C GLY A 82 -12.89 19.32 12.50
N SER A 83 -11.69 19.84 12.71
CA SER A 83 -10.59 19.15 13.37
C SER A 83 -11.08 18.69 14.75
N GLY A 84 -11.79 17.56 14.80
CA GLY A 84 -12.54 17.09 15.96
C GLY A 84 -11.71 16.13 16.77
N SER A 85 -11.44 16.50 18.03
CA SER A 85 -10.93 15.62 19.07
C SER A 85 -11.67 14.28 19.07
N LEU A 86 -10.93 13.17 19.07
CA LEU A 86 -11.52 11.85 19.32
C LEU A 86 -12.18 11.91 20.70
N THR A 87 -13.51 11.82 20.76
CA THR A 87 -14.24 11.68 22.03
C THR A 87 -14.05 10.26 22.55
N LEU A 88 -12.88 10.02 23.15
CA LEU A 88 -12.56 8.77 23.80
C LEU A 88 -13.33 8.64 25.11
N HIS A 89 -13.77 7.42 25.41
CA HIS A 89 -14.30 7.10 26.73
C HIS A 89 -13.22 7.37 27.80
N PRO A 90 -13.57 7.88 29.00
CA PRO A 90 -12.59 8.24 30.03
C PRO A 90 -11.68 7.10 30.51
N SER A 91 -12.02 5.85 30.20
CA SER A 91 -11.18 4.67 30.50
C SER A 91 -10.12 4.37 29.42
N VAL A 92 -10.09 5.11 28.32
CA VAL A 92 -9.19 4.84 27.19
C VAL A 92 -7.98 5.75 27.24
N VAL A 93 -6.81 5.14 27.37
CA VAL A 93 -5.52 5.84 27.24
C VAL A 93 -5.08 5.75 25.78
N PHE A 94 -5.02 6.88 25.09
CA PHE A 94 -4.51 6.96 23.72
C PHE A 94 -3.09 7.51 23.70
N THR A 95 -2.16 6.74 23.15
CA THR A 95 -0.79 7.18 22.90
C THR A 95 -0.64 7.54 21.42
N ARG A 96 -0.41 8.83 21.13
CA ARG A 96 -0.20 9.31 19.77
C ARG A 96 1.23 8.97 19.32
N TRP A 97 1.39 7.98 18.46
CA TRP A 97 2.68 7.43 18.03
C TRP A 97 3.58 8.38 17.20
N ARG A 98 3.15 9.63 16.96
CA ARG A 98 3.95 10.66 16.29
C ARG A 98 3.79 12.01 16.98
N GLU A 99 4.23 12.10 18.22
CA GLU A 99 4.66 13.40 18.73
C GLU A 99 5.98 13.72 18.02
N ARG A 100 5.92 14.64 17.05
CA ARG A 100 7.12 15.15 16.38
C ARG A 100 7.84 15.98 17.43
N SER A 101 8.79 15.38 18.14
CA SER A 101 9.72 16.12 18.97
C SER A 101 10.31 17.22 18.09
N ILE A 102 10.09 18.46 18.48
CA ILE A 102 10.77 19.61 17.89
C ILE A 102 12.25 19.24 17.99
N ARG A 103 12.88 18.96 16.84
CA ARG A 103 14.33 18.75 16.78
C ARG A 103 14.93 20.02 17.34
N ARG A 104 15.39 19.99 18.58
CA ARG A 104 16.38 20.94 19.05
C ARG A 104 17.59 20.72 18.15
N SER A 105 17.96 21.75 17.41
CA SER A 105 19.25 21.82 16.75
C SER A 105 20.30 21.42 17.78
N ALA A 106 21.11 20.40 17.49
CA ALA A 106 22.27 20.12 18.32
C ALA A 106 23.15 21.38 18.31
N GLU A 107 23.65 21.78 19.47
CA GLU A 107 24.69 22.81 19.54
C GLU A 107 25.84 22.39 18.62
N PRO A 108 26.42 23.34 17.86
CA PRO A 108 27.56 23.03 17.01
C PRO A 108 28.71 22.55 17.90
N ASP A 109 28.97 21.25 17.84
CA ASP A 109 30.12 20.64 18.49
C ASP A 109 31.38 21.01 17.70
N ASP A 110 32.26 21.75 18.34
CA ASP A 110 33.51 22.25 17.76
C ASP A 110 34.52 21.14 17.43
N SER A 111 34.23 19.89 17.80
CA SER A 111 35.04 18.70 17.52
C SER A 111 34.82 18.07 16.14
N HIS A 112 33.96 18.64 15.29
CA HIS A 112 33.69 18.09 13.96
C HIS A 112 34.89 18.27 13.00
N TYR A 113 35.33 17.17 12.37
CA TYR A 113 36.48 17.07 11.46
C TYR A 113 36.43 17.95 10.19
N SER A 114 35.33 18.66 9.94
CA SER A 114 35.14 19.53 8.76
C SER A 114 35.98 20.81 8.78
N LYS A 115 36.69 21.10 9.87
CA LYS A 115 37.57 22.27 9.99
C LYS A 115 38.98 22.07 9.41
N PHE A 116 39.31 20.86 8.97
CA PHE A 116 40.65 20.48 8.50
C PHE A 116 40.72 20.11 7.00
N LEU A 117 39.70 20.47 6.22
CA LEU A 117 39.68 20.40 4.75
C LEU A 117 39.52 21.79 4.17
#